data_AF-A0A485AIJ7-F1
#
_entry.id   AF-A0A485AIJ7-F1
#
_cell.length_a   1.000
_cell.length_b   1.000
_cell.length_c   1.000
_cell.angle_alpha   90.00
_cell.angle_beta   90.00
_cell.angle_gamma   90.00
#
_symmetry.space_group_name_H-M   'P 1'
#
loop_
_entity.id
_entity.type
_entity.pdbx_description
1 polymer ?
#
loop_
_entity_poly.entity_id
_entity_poly.type
_entity_poly.pdbx_seq_one_letter_code
_entity_poly.pdbx_strand_id
1 'polypeptide(L)'
;MSVLIALAALALLMLAAYRGYSVILFAPIAALGAVLLTDPGAVGPTFTGLFMEKMVGFVKLYFPVFLLGAVFGKLIELAGFSRAIVAAAIQILGRRHAIPVIVLVCALLTYGGVSLFVVAFAVYPFAAELFRQSAIPKRLIPATVALGAFSFTMDALPGTPQIQNIIPTSFFGTNAWAAPWLGTIGSLFIITFGLLWLERQRRKAQHAEKVTARICKTNRTRRTTSTFPHPLIAIAPLLLVGILNLLFTRWIPRWYGTTHELVLPGLAKPIVTEVGKITAIWAVEAALLAGIVVVLIFGFRNIRGRLAEGSRTAVSGAILAAMNTASEYGFGAVIAALPGFLVLSKALTAIPNPLLNEAISVTVLAGITGSASGGMSIALAAMSETFIAAAHAADIPLEVLHRVALDGQRRHGYVAA
;
A
#
# COMPACT_ATOMS: atom_id res chain seq x y z
N MET A 1 35.35 -2.29 -1.57
CA MET A 1 34.97 -0.96 -1.05
C MET A 1 33.61 -0.49 -1.56
N SER A 2 33.33 -0.48 -2.87
CA SER A 2 32.05 -0.04 -3.44
C SER A 2 30.81 -0.75 -2.88
N VAL A 3 30.85 -2.08 -2.69
CA VAL A 3 29.74 -2.84 -2.07
C VAL A 3 29.46 -2.39 -0.64
N LEU A 4 30.51 -2.15 0.15
CA LEU A 4 30.38 -1.68 1.53
C LEU A 4 29.76 -0.28 1.59
N ILE A 5 30.10 0.59 0.65
CA ILE A 5 29.51 1.94 0.54
C ILE A 5 28.01 1.85 0.27
N ALA A 6 27.60 1.01 -0.69
CA ALA A 6 26.18 0.80 -0.99
C ALA A 6 25.43 0.23 0.23
N LEU A 7 25.97 -0.80 0.89
CA LEU A 7 25.38 -1.38 2.11
C LEU A 7 25.36 -0.40 3.29
N ALA A 8 26.36 0.48 3.42
CA ALA A 8 26.41 1.49 4.48
C ALA A 8 25.35 2.56 4.29
N ALA A 9 25.14 3.04 3.05
CA ALA A 9 24.07 3.99 2.72
C ALA A 9 22.69 3.41 3.05
N LEU A 10 22.54 2.14 2.74
CA LEU A 10 21.34 1.36 2.98
C LEU A 10 21.07 1.16 4.48
N ALA A 11 22.09 0.78 5.24
CA ALA A 11 22.04 0.68 6.70
C ALA A 11 21.78 2.04 7.39
N LEU A 12 22.32 3.14 6.84
CA LEU A 12 22.07 4.48 7.34
C LEU A 12 20.60 4.86 7.19
N LEU A 13 20.02 4.61 6.00
CA LEU A 13 18.60 4.87 5.76
C LEU A 13 17.71 4.03 6.69
N MET A 14 18.04 2.75 6.89
CA MET A 14 17.37 1.88 7.85
C MET A 14 17.38 2.44 9.26
N LEU A 15 18.57 2.79 9.76
CA LEU A 15 18.73 3.28 11.12
C LEU A 15 17.95 4.58 11.34
N ALA A 16 17.93 5.46 10.33
CA ALA A 16 17.15 6.68 10.35
C ALA A 16 15.64 6.39 10.44
N ALA A 17 15.13 5.50 9.57
CA ALA A 17 13.72 5.12 9.56
C ALA A 17 13.28 4.46 10.89
N TYR A 18 14.07 3.53 11.43
CA TYR A 18 13.78 2.87 12.71
C TYR A 18 13.79 3.81 13.91
N ARG A 19 14.53 4.92 13.83
CA ARG A 19 14.53 5.97 14.86
C ARG A 19 13.47 7.04 14.66
N GLY A 20 12.61 6.90 13.64
CA GLY A 20 11.54 7.85 13.35
C GLY A 20 12.01 9.13 12.66
N TYR A 21 13.21 9.15 12.09
CA TYR A 21 13.64 10.26 11.25
C TYR A 21 12.92 10.24 9.90
N SER A 22 12.74 11.42 9.31
CA SER A 22 12.07 11.57 8.01
C SER A 22 12.87 10.90 6.89
N VAL A 23 12.27 9.92 6.23
CA VAL A 23 12.84 9.25 5.05
C VAL A 23 13.02 10.24 3.89
N ILE A 24 12.14 11.24 3.78
CA ILE A 24 12.27 12.34 2.81
C ILE A 24 13.62 13.06 2.97
N LEU A 25 14.09 13.24 4.20
CA LEU A 25 15.36 13.92 4.49
C LEU A 25 16.55 12.97 4.38
N PHE A 26 16.46 11.78 4.95
CA PHE A 26 17.62 10.88 5.07
C PHE A 26 17.92 10.08 3.80
N ALA A 27 16.94 9.82 2.93
CA ALA A 27 17.19 9.12 1.68
C ALA A 27 18.17 9.89 0.75
N PRO A 28 18.00 11.20 0.46
CA PRO A 28 18.99 11.93 -0.34
C PRO A 28 20.34 12.04 0.39
N ILE A 29 20.37 12.22 1.71
CA ILE A 29 21.64 12.26 2.47
C ILE A 29 22.41 10.95 2.33
N ALA A 30 21.74 9.82 2.51
CA ALA A 30 22.35 8.50 2.41
C ALA A 30 22.80 8.19 0.98
N ALA A 31 21.96 8.47 -0.03
CA ALA A 31 22.29 8.28 -1.44
C ALA A 31 23.50 9.13 -1.87
N LEU A 32 23.47 10.44 -1.56
CA LEU A 32 24.54 11.36 -1.96
C LEU A 32 25.83 11.13 -1.18
N GLY A 33 25.74 10.71 0.09
CA GLY A 33 26.92 10.26 0.86
C GLY A 33 27.60 9.06 0.20
N ALA A 34 26.82 8.11 -0.33
CA ALA A 34 27.35 6.96 -1.07
C ALA A 34 28.05 7.36 -2.37
N VAL A 35 27.46 8.33 -3.09
CA VAL A 35 28.04 8.90 -4.31
C VAL A 35 29.32 9.64 -3.97
N LEU A 36 29.33 10.49 -2.93
CA LEU A 36 30.51 11.23 -2.49
C LEU A 36 31.71 10.33 -2.19
N LEU A 37 31.47 9.16 -1.60
CA LEU A 37 32.52 8.18 -1.29
C LEU A 37 32.98 7.36 -2.52
N THR A 38 32.23 7.40 -3.62
CA THR A 38 32.51 6.64 -4.84
C THR A 38 33.10 7.53 -5.94
N ASP A 39 32.44 8.66 -6.21
CA ASP A 39 32.84 9.70 -7.14
C ASP A 39 32.34 11.07 -6.63
N PRO A 40 33.18 11.85 -5.94
CA PRO A 40 32.82 13.17 -5.41
C PRO A 40 32.30 14.16 -6.46
N GLY A 41 32.75 14.06 -7.72
CA GLY A 41 32.34 14.96 -8.79
C GLY A 41 30.90 14.72 -9.26
N ALA A 42 30.38 13.51 -9.04
CA ALA A 42 29.06 13.09 -9.49
C ALA A 42 27.91 13.48 -8.54
N VAL A 43 28.18 14.03 -7.35
CA VAL A 43 27.14 14.29 -6.33
C VAL A 43 26.02 15.21 -6.85
N GLY A 44 26.38 16.36 -7.42
CA GLY A 44 25.42 17.32 -7.97
C GLY A 44 24.59 16.74 -9.13
N PRO A 45 25.24 16.21 -10.18
CA PRO A 45 24.54 15.55 -11.29
C PRO A 45 23.64 14.39 -10.83
N THR A 46 24.08 13.59 -9.86
CA THR A 46 23.31 12.46 -9.33
C THR A 46 22.08 12.94 -8.56
N PHE A 47 22.20 14.03 -7.79
CA PHE A 47 21.05 14.59 -7.09
C PHE A 47 19.97 15.08 -8.07
N THR A 48 20.32 15.94 -9.01
CA THR A 48 19.34 16.56 -9.91
C THR A 48 18.88 15.60 -11.02
N GLY A 49 19.81 14.92 -11.68
CA GLY A 49 19.56 14.13 -12.89
C GLY A 49 19.18 12.67 -12.64
N LEU A 50 19.30 12.16 -11.42
CA LEU A 50 18.91 10.79 -11.10
C LEU A 50 17.94 10.71 -9.92
N PHE A 51 18.34 11.21 -8.75
CA PHE A 51 17.50 11.16 -7.55
C PHE A 51 16.19 11.94 -7.76
N MET A 52 16.28 13.22 -8.13
CA MET A 52 15.12 14.09 -8.28
C MET A 52 14.24 13.70 -9.47
N GLU A 53 14.81 13.29 -10.60
CA GLU A 53 14.02 12.80 -11.75
C GLU A 53 13.17 11.58 -11.38
N LYS A 54 13.76 10.61 -10.67
CA LYS A 54 13.04 9.40 -10.25
C LYS A 54 12.00 9.71 -9.20
N MET A 55 12.35 10.52 -8.21
CA MET A 55 11.40 11.02 -7.21
C MET A 55 10.20 11.69 -7.88
N VAL A 56 10.42 12.68 -8.76
CA VAL A 56 9.34 13.38 -9.48
C VAL A 56 8.55 12.43 -10.39
N GLY A 57 9.20 11.48 -11.04
CA GLY A 57 8.53 10.45 -11.84
C GLY A 57 7.53 9.63 -11.02
N PHE A 58 7.90 9.23 -9.80
CA PHE A 58 6.99 8.56 -8.89
C PHE A 58 5.82 9.45 -8.50
N VAL A 59 6.09 10.71 -8.15
CA VAL A 59 5.06 11.68 -7.77
C VAL A 59 4.08 11.90 -8.91
N LYS A 60 4.58 12.11 -10.13
CA LYS A 60 3.78 12.32 -11.33
C LYS A 60 2.81 11.16 -11.57
N LEU A 61 3.25 9.93 -11.37
CA LEU A 61 2.44 8.73 -11.63
C LEU A 61 1.47 8.42 -10.49
N TYR A 62 1.91 8.54 -9.23
CA TYR A 62 1.20 7.91 -8.12
C TYR A 62 0.60 8.88 -7.12
N PHE A 63 1.06 10.13 -7.06
CA PHE A 63 0.51 11.13 -6.14
C PHE A 63 -1.02 11.29 -6.24
N PRO A 64 -1.64 11.33 -7.45
CA PRO A 64 -3.09 11.45 -7.53
C PRO A 64 -3.83 10.27 -6.89
N VAL A 65 -3.31 9.04 -7.03
CA VAL A 65 -3.86 7.84 -6.37
C VAL A 65 -3.77 7.97 -4.85
N PHE A 66 -2.62 8.39 -4.31
CA PHE A 66 -2.45 8.66 -2.87
C PHE A 66 -3.44 9.71 -2.37
N LEU A 67 -3.58 10.82 -3.10
CA LEU A 67 -4.44 11.94 -2.77
C LEU A 67 -5.91 11.51 -2.74
N LEU A 68 -6.39 10.89 -3.82
CA LEU A 68 -7.78 10.45 -3.94
C LEU A 68 -8.10 9.36 -2.91
N GLY A 69 -7.20 8.40 -2.67
CA GLY A 69 -7.39 7.37 -1.65
C GLY A 69 -7.43 7.92 -0.22
N ALA A 70 -6.61 8.93 0.09
CA ALA A 70 -6.64 9.61 1.39
C ALA A 70 -7.92 10.45 1.58
N VAL A 71 -8.32 11.22 0.56
CA VAL A 71 -9.56 12.01 0.59
C VAL A 71 -10.76 11.08 0.72
N PHE A 72 -10.85 10.05 -0.11
CA PHE A 72 -11.89 9.04 -0.05
C PHE A 72 -11.99 8.41 1.35
N GLY A 73 -10.86 7.96 1.89
CA GLY A 73 -10.80 7.40 3.24
C GLY A 73 -11.26 8.37 4.32
N LYS A 74 -10.85 9.63 4.24
CA LYS A 74 -11.25 10.64 5.23
C LYS A 74 -12.74 10.98 5.13
N LEU A 75 -13.31 10.99 3.93
CA LEU A 75 -14.75 11.18 3.73
C LEU A 75 -15.55 9.99 4.28
N ILE A 76 -15.10 8.75 4.08
CA ILE A 76 -15.70 7.54 4.67
C ILE A 76 -15.73 7.64 6.21
N GLU A 77 -14.64 8.12 6.82
CA GLU A 77 -14.54 8.35 8.26
C GLU A 77 -15.52 9.44 8.73
N LEU A 78 -15.50 10.61 8.08
CA LEU A 78 -16.32 11.78 8.47
C LEU A 78 -17.81 11.55 8.27
N ALA A 79 -18.20 10.84 7.20
CA ALA A 79 -19.58 10.44 6.93
C ALA A 79 -20.12 9.46 7.97
N GLY A 80 -19.23 8.77 8.70
CA GLY A 80 -19.58 7.74 9.67
C GLY A 80 -19.83 6.36 9.05
N PHE A 81 -19.44 6.17 7.78
CA PHE A 81 -19.62 4.92 7.04
C PHE A 81 -18.77 3.80 7.65
N SER A 82 -17.56 4.11 8.12
CA SER A 82 -16.71 3.16 8.86
C SER A 82 -17.43 2.52 10.05
N ARG A 83 -18.20 3.31 10.81
CA ARG A 83 -18.94 2.84 11.99
C ARG A 83 -20.13 1.96 11.61
N ALA A 84 -20.84 2.32 10.53
CA ALA A 84 -21.94 1.54 9.99
C ALA A 84 -21.45 0.16 9.49
N ILE A 85 -20.31 0.12 8.79
CA ILE A 85 -19.66 -1.11 8.32
C ILE A 85 -19.26 -1.99 9.50
N VAL A 86 -18.63 -1.42 10.53
CA VAL A 86 -18.28 -2.17 11.77
C VAL A 86 -19.53 -2.74 12.43
N ALA A 87 -20.58 -1.94 12.59
CA ALA A 87 -21.83 -2.39 13.23
C ALA A 87 -22.47 -3.54 12.45
N ALA A 88 -22.50 -3.47 11.13
CA ALA A 88 -23.02 -4.52 10.27
C ALA A 88 -22.18 -5.80 10.35
N ALA A 89 -20.85 -5.69 10.32
CA ALA A 89 -19.96 -6.84 10.47
C ALA A 89 -20.17 -7.55 11.83
N ILE A 90 -20.38 -6.80 12.91
CA ILE A 90 -20.70 -7.34 14.23
C ILE A 90 -22.06 -8.05 14.24
N GLN A 91 -23.06 -7.54 13.51
CA GLN A 91 -24.38 -8.17 13.43
C GLN A 91 -24.33 -9.50 12.68
N ILE A 92 -23.53 -9.60 11.62
CA ILE A 92 -23.42 -10.81 10.79
C ILE A 92 -22.58 -11.89 11.50
N LEU A 93 -21.37 -11.55 11.96
CA LEU A 93 -20.44 -12.53 12.53
C LEU A 93 -20.62 -12.72 14.04
N GLY A 94 -21.28 -11.79 14.72
CA GLY A 94 -21.45 -11.80 16.17
C GLY A 94 -20.22 -11.30 16.94
N ARG A 95 -20.45 -10.76 18.14
CA ARG A 95 -19.40 -10.18 19.00
C ARG A 95 -18.35 -11.20 19.46
N ARG A 96 -18.69 -12.48 19.50
CA ARG A 96 -17.78 -13.57 19.90
C ARG A 96 -16.59 -13.73 18.94
N HIS A 97 -16.73 -13.25 17.70
CA HIS A 97 -15.73 -13.37 16.64
C HIS A 97 -14.99 -12.04 16.39
N ALA A 98 -14.53 -11.40 17.47
CA ALA A 98 -13.89 -10.08 17.43
C ALA A 98 -12.71 -9.97 16.44
N ILE A 99 -11.82 -10.98 16.38
CA ILE A 99 -10.69 -11.00 15.45
C ILE A 99 -11.19 -11.03 13.99
N PRO A 100 -11.98 -12.04 13.56
CA PRO A 100 -12.55 -12.07 12.21
C PRO A 100 -13.33 -10.81 11.81
N VAL A 101 -14.11 -10.22 12.74
CA VAL A 101 -14.86 -8.98 12.49
C VAL A 101 -13.92 -7.83 12.13
N ILE A 102 -12.85 -7.63 12.90
CA ILE A 102 -11.90 -6.53 12.63
C ILE A 102 -11.15 -6.78 11.32
N VAL A 103 -10.71 -8.01 11.08
CA VAL A 103 -10.03 -8.39 9.83
C VAL A 103 -10.93 -8.10 8.64
N LEU A 104 -12.22 -8.48 8.70
CA LEU A 104 -13.19 -8.23 7.64
C LEU A 104 -13.43 -6.73 7.41
N VAL A 105 -13.60 -5.95 8.47
CA VAL A 105 -13.80 -4.49 8.34
C VAL A 105 -12.58 -3.83 7.71
N CYS A 106 -11.38 -4.14 8.20
CA CYS A 106 -10.14 -3.65 7.61
C CYS A 106 -10.04 -4.04 6.13
N ALA A 107 -10.35 -5.30 5.81
CA ALA A 107 -10.30 -5.79 4.44
C ALA A 107 -11.28 -5.06 3.51
N LEU A 108 -12.52 -4.83 3.96
CA LEU A 108 -13.52 -4.09 3.19
C LEU A 108 -13.09 -2.65 2.94
N LEU A 109 -12.56 -1.96 3.96
CA LEU A 109 -12.11 -0.58 3.82
C LEU A 109 -10.91 -0.48 2.89
N THR A 110 -9.87 -1.29 3.11
CA THR A 110 -8.66 -1.29 2.29
C THR A 110 -8.96 -1.70 0.85
N TYR A 111 -9.69 -2.79 0.63
CA TYR A 111 -10.03 -3.22 -0.73
C TYR A 111 -10.91 -2.20 -1.46
N GLY A 112 -11.77 -1.49 -0.72
CA GLY A 112 -12.56 -0.38 -1.27
C GLY A 112 -11.76 0.89 -1.57
N GLY A 113 -10.43 0.90 -1.36
CA GLY A 113 -9.56 2.03 -1.69
C GLY A 113 -9.37 3.08 -0.60
N VAL A 114 -9.78 2.76 0.63
CA VAL A 114 -9.41 3.58 1.79
C VAL A 114 -7.92 3.42 2.05
N SER A 115 -7.23 4.54 2.25
CA SER A 115 -5.82 4.55 2.63
C SER A 115 -5.56 3.76 3.91
N LEU A 116 -4.53 2.92 3.89
CA LEU A 116 -4.13 2.03 4.98
C LEU A 116 -3.95 2.77 6.33
N PHE A 117 -3.34 3.96 6.31
CA PHE A 117 -3.17 4.81 7.48
C PHE A 117 -4.52 5.21 8.10
N VAL A 118 -5.47 5.61 7.24
CA VAL A 118 -6.82 5.98 7.68
C VAL A 118 -7.56 4.78 8.24
N VAL A 119 -7.41 3.60 7.64
CA VAL A 119 -8.00 2.35 8.16
C VAL A 119 -7.50 2.08 9.58
N ALA A 120 -6.19 2.17 9.83
CA ALA A 120 -5.62 1.92 11.15
C ALA A 120 -6.22 2.85 12.23
N PHE A 121 -6.26 4.17 11.97
CA PHE A 121 -6.83 5.13 12.92
C PHE A 121 -8.34 5.01 13.07
N ALA A 122 -9.06 4.78 11.97
CA ALA A 122 -10.51 4.66 12.00
C ALA A 122 -10.96 3.39 12.71
N VAL A 123 -10.26 2.27 12.54
CA VAL A 123 -10.64 0.96 13.09
C VAL A 123 -10.15 0.77 14.53
N TYR A 124 -9.00 1.37 14.91
CA TYR A 124 -8.43 1.24 16.25
C TYR A 124 -9.42 1.43 17.42
N PRO A 125 -10.21 2.53 17.51
CA PRO A 125 -11.12 2.72 18.64
C PRO A 125 -12.20 1.62 18.72
N PHE A 126 -12.65 1.10 17.57
CA PHE A 126 -13.61 -0.01 17.52
C PHE A 126 -12.96 -1.32 17.92
N ALA A 127 -11.76 -1.60 17.40
CA ALA A 127 -10.99 -2.80 17.72
C ALA A 127 -10.69 -2.88 19.22
N ALA A 128 -10.26 -1.77 19.82
CA ALA A 128 -9.98 -1.67 21.24
C ALA A 128 -11.21 -1.97 22.11
N GLU A 129 -12.38 -1.45 21.75
CA GLU A 129 -13.61 -1.71 22.48
C GLU A 129 -14.12 -3.15 22.30
N LEU A 130 -14.08 -3.67 21.08
CA LEU A 130 -14.53 -5.04 20.79
C LEU A 130 -13.62 -6.10 21.45
N PHE A 131 -12.31 -5.86 21.49
CA PHE A 131 -11.35 -6.71 22.19
C PHE A 131 -11.54 -6.65 23.70
N ARG A 132 -11.77 -5.45 24.26
CA ARG A 132 -12.09 -5.29 25.68
C ARG A 132 -13.35 -6.04 26.08
N GLN A 133 -14.42 -5.94 25.30
CA GLN A 133 -15.67 -6.68 25.54
C GLN A 133 -15.51 -8.19 25.42
N SER A 134 -14.58 -8.64 24.57
CA SER A 134 -14.34 -10.06 24.30
C SER A 134 -13.23 -10.67 25.16
N ALA A 135 -12.70 -9.92 26.15
CA ALA A 135 -11.55 -10.30 26.95
C ALA A 135 -10.36 -10.79 26.10
N ILE A 136 -10.04 -10.03 25.05
CA ILE A 136 -8.88 -10.23 24.19
C ILE A 136 -7.84 -9.15 24.52
N PRO A 137 -6.57 -9.50 24.77
CA PRO A 137 -5.57 -8.51 25.11
C PRO A 137 -5.30 -7.52 23.98
N LYS A 138 -5.22 -6.22 24.33
CA LYS A 138 -5.05 -5.11 23.37
C LYS A 138 -3.80 -5.24 22.48
N ARG A 139 -2.75 -5.93 22.94
CA ARG A 139 -1.52 -6.16 22.17
C ARG A 139 -1.74 -6.93 20.85
N LEU A 140 -2.88 -7.62 20.70
CA LEU A 140 -3.22 -8.32 19.45
C LEU A 140 -3.90 -7.42 18.41
N ILE A 141 -4.30 -6.19 18.77
CA ILE A 141 -4.96 -5.26 17.84
C ILE A 141 -4.08 -4.93 16.65
N PRO A 142 -2.79 -4.52 16.80
CA PRO A 142 -1.95 -4.20 15.65
C PRO A 142 -1.85 -5.36 14.66
N ALA A 143 -1.62 -6.58 15.14
CA ALA A 143 -1.54 -7.77 14.28
C ALA A 143 -2.88 -8.09 13.58
N THR A 144 -4.01 -7.84 14.26
CA THR A 144 -5.36 -8.06 13.69
C THR A 144 -5.69 -7.04 12.60
N VAL A 145 -5.40 -5.76 12.86
CA VAL A 145 -5.55 -4.69 11.87
C VAL A 145 -4.63 -4.96 10.69
N ALA A 146 -3.40 -5.39 10.94
CA ALA A 146 -2.43 -5.67 9.89
C ALA A 146 -2.80 -6.86 9.01
N LEU A 147 -3.36 -7.92 9.59
CA LEU A 147 -3.89 -9.00 8.77
C LEU A 147 -5.00 -8.50 7.83
N GLY A 148 -5.90 -7.65 8.29
CA GLY A 148 -6.99 -7.14 7.43
C GLY A 148 -6.60 -6.04 6.45
N ALA A 149 -5.68 -5.15 6.85
CA ALA A 149 -5.34 -3.94 6.10
C ALA A 149 -4.00 -4.04 5.38
N PHE A 150 -2.95 -4.59 6.00
CA PHE A 150 -1.57 -4.56 5.51
C PHE A 150 -1.09 -5.90 4.94
N SER A 151 -2.00 -6.77 4.48
CA SER A 151 -1.61 -8.08 3.93
C SER A 151 -2.36 -8.43 2.65
N PHE A 152 -3.31 -9.36 2.67
CA PHE A 152 -3.96 -9.88 1.47
C PHE A 152 -4.69 -8.80 0.67
N THR A 153 -5.28 -7.78 1.31
CA THR A 153 -5.96 -6.69 0.60
C THR A 153 -5.02 -5.64 0.02
N MET A 154 -3.81 -5.54 0.55
CA MET A 154 -2.76 -4.65 0.05
C MET A 154 -2.02 -5.29 -1.14
N ASP A 155 -1.73 -6.60 -1.03
CA ASP A 155 -0.80 -7.28 -1.92
C ASP A 155 -1.49 -8.30 -2.83
N ALA A 156 -2.21 -9.28 -2.26
CA ALA A 156 -2.58 -10.49 -2.99
C ALA A 156 -3.92 -10.37 -3.74
N LEU A 157 -4.88 -9.63 -3.20
CA LEU A 157 -6.27 -9.66 -3.67
C LEU A 157 -6.40 -8.88 -4.99
N PRO A 158 -6.86 -9.51 -6.08
CA PRO A 158 -6.88 -8.88 -7.39
C PRO A 158 -7.85 -7.71 -7.45
N GLY A 159 -7.48 -6.68 -8.21
CA GLY A 159 -8.28 -5.47 -8.39
C GLY A 159 -8.18 -4.46 -7.25
N THR A 160 -7.36 -4.73 -6.22
CA THR A 160 -7.16 -3.77 -5.14
C THR A 160 -6.56 -2.47 -5.66
N PRO A 161 -7.12 -1.29 -5.29
CA PRO A 161 -6.60 0.02 -5.71
C PRO A 161 -5.39 0.48 -4.87
N GLN A 162 -4.82 -0.40 -4.05
CA GLN A 162 -3.69 -0.08 -3.18
C GLN A 162 -2.42 0.09 -4.00
N ILE A 163 -1.58 1.05 -3.58
CA ILE A 163 -0.39 1.47 -4.34
C ILE A 163 0.55 0.30 -4.66
N GLN A 164 0.66 -0.66 -3.75
CA GLN A 164 1.46 -1.86 -3.91
C GLN A 164 1.07 -2.60 -5.20
N ASN A 165 -0.23 -2.82 -5.43
CA ASN A 165 -0.75 -3.50 -6.63
C ASN A 165 -0.72 -2.63 -7.89
N ILE A 166 -0.53 -1.31 -7.77
CA ILE A 166 -0.47 -0.39 -8.91
C ILE A 166 0.96 -0.18 -9.39
N ILE A 167 1.97 -0.15 -8.51
CA ILE A 167 3.37 0.07 -8.88
C ILE A 167 3.85 -0.91 -9.98
N PRO A 168 3.66 -2.24 -9.88
CA PRO A 168 4.14 -3.18 -10.90
C PRO A 168 3.53 -2.97 -12.29
N THR A 169 2.36 -2.32 -12.38
CA THR A 169 1.67 -2.12 -13.68
C THR A 169 2.51 -1.28 -14.64
N SER A 170 3.22 -0.26 -14.15
CA SER A 170 4.06 0.59 -15.00
C SER A 170 5.34 -0.09 -15.46
N PHE A 171 5.81 -1.11 -14.74
CA PHE A 171 7.03 -1.86 -15.07
C PHE A 171 6.73 -3.05 -15.99
N PHE A 172 5.66 -3.79 -15.70
CA PHE A 172 5.33 -5.02 -16.42
C PHE A 172 4.29 -4.84 -17.53
N GLY A 173 3.72 -3.64 -17.70
CA GLY A 173 2.65 -3.39 -18.68
C GLY A 173 1.37 -4.18 -18.37
N THR A 174 1.16 -4.53 -17.10
CA THR A 174 0.02 -5.30 -16.61
C THR A 174 -1.05 -4.36 -16.02
N ASN A 175 -2.13 -4.91 -15.45
CA ASN A 175 -3.19 -4.13 -14.81
C ASN A 175 -3.43 -4.60 -13.36
N ALA A 176 -4.27 -3.88 -12.61
CA ALA A 176 -4.57 -4.18 -11.21
C ALA A 176 -5.16 -5.59 -10.98
N TRP A 177 -5.68 -6.23 -12.02
CA TRP A 177 -6.30 -7.55 -12.01
C TRP A 177 -5.38 -8.68 -12.50
N ALA A 178 -4.10 -8.41 -12.75
CA ALA A 178 -3.11 -9.39 -13.24
C ALA A 178 -3.16 -10.72 -12.48
N ALA A 179 -3.13 -11.87 -13.16
CA ALA A 179 -3.12 -13.20 -12.56
C ALA A 179 -4.10 -13.38 -11.37
N PRO A 180 -5.42 -13.23 -11.61
CA PRO A 180 -6.42 -13.15 -10.54
C PRO A 180 -6.49 -14.43 -9.71
N TRP A 181 -6.28 -15.61 -10.32
CA TRP A 181 -6.26 -16.88 -9.59
C TRP A 181 -5.11 -17.02 -8.62
N LEU A 182 -3.89 -16.63 -9.03
CA LEU A 182 -2.74 -16.62 -8.12
C LEU A 182 -3.01 -15.67 -6.94
N GLY A 183 -3.55 -14.48 -7.23
CA GLY A 183 -3.91 -13.50 -6.21
C GLY A 183 -4.97 -13.99 -5.21
N THR A 184 -6.05 -14.60 -5.71
CA THR A 184 -7.12 -15.15 -4.86
C THR A 184 -6.63 -16.32 -4.00
N ILE A 185 -5.84 -17.25 -4.57
CA ILE A 185 -5.27 -18.37 -3.80
C ILE A 185 -4.31 -17.84 -2.73
N GLY A 186 -3.44 -16.89 -3.08
CA GLY A 186 -2.53 -16.24 -2.13
C GLY A 186 -3.28 -15.53 -1.01
N SER A 187 -4.37 -14.84 -1.33
CA SER A 187 -5.22 -14.16 -0.35
C SER A 187 -5.88 -15.15 0.60
N LEU A 188 -6.45 -16.25 0.08
CA LEU A 188 -7.04 -17.28 0.90
C LEU A 188 -6.00 -17.89 1.85
N PHE A 189 -4.81 -18.19 1.35
CA PHE A 189 -3.70 -18.68 2.15
C PHE A 189 -3.35 -17.72 3.29
N ILE A 190 -3.16 -16.42 3.00
CA ILE A 190 -2.83 -15.40 4.02
C ILE A 190 -3.93 -15.29 5.07
N ILE A 191 -5.20 -15.20 4.65
CA ILE A 191 -6.34 -15.06 5.57
C ILE A 191 -6.42 -16.29 6.47
N THR A 192 -6.36 -17.49 5.91
CA THR A 192 -6.48 -18.74 6.66
C THR A 192 -5.35 -18.86 7.69
N PHE A 193 -4.09 -18.76 7.26
CA PHE A 193 -2.96 -18.91 8.18
C PHE A 193 -2.86 -17.75 9.18
N GLY A 194 -3.19 -16.53 8.76
CA GLY A 194 -3.22 -15.36 9.63
C GLY A 194 -4.27 -15.47 10.73
N LEU A 195 -5.50 -15.90 10.39
CA LEU A 195 -6.56 -16.12 11.37
C LEU A 195 -6.22 -17.28 12.32
N LEU A 196 -5.68 -18.38 11.80
CA LEU A 196 -5.22 -19.50 12.63
C LEU A 196 -4.12 -19.08 13.61
N TRP A 197 -3.16 -18.27 13.16
CA TRP A 197 -2.09 -17.76 14.01
C TRP A 197 -2.63 -16.80 15.08
N LEU A 198 -3.48 -15.83 14.71
CA LEU A 198 -4.09 -14.89 15.66
C LEU A 198 -4.96 -15.62 16.70
N GLU A 199 -5.70 -16.63 16.27
CA GLU A 199 -6.50 -17.45 17.18
C GLU A 199 -5.62 -18.26 18.15
N ARG A 200 -4.49 -18.81 17.66
CA ARG A 200 -3.50 -19.48 18.52
C ARG A 200 -2.91 -18.51 19.55
N GLN A 201 -2.55 -17.28 19.15
CA GLN A 201 -2.02 -16.27 20.07
C GLN A 201 -3.07 -15.80 21.08
N ARG A 202 -4.34 -15.64 20.64
CA ARG A 202 -5.47 -15.34 21.54
C ARG A 202 -5.61 -16.41 22.61
N ARG A 203 -5.65 -17.69 22.23
CA ARG A 203 -5.74 -18.81 23.16
C ARG A 203 -4.57 -18.80 24.14
N LYS A 204 -3.34 -18.68 23.63
CA LYS A 204 -2.13 -18.61 24.47
C LYS A 204 -2.20 -17.47 25.51
N ALA A 205 -2.65 -16.30 25.09
CA ALA A 205 -2.81 -15.15 25.98
C ALA A 205 -3.93 -15.34 27.02
N GLN A 206 -5.06 -15.94 26.63
CA GLN A 206 -6.15 -16.27 27.56
C GLN A 206 -5.73 -17.32 28.61
N HIS A 207 -4.88 -18.28 28.25
CA HIS A 207 -4.31 -19.24 29.21
C HIS A 207 -3.34 -18.56 30.18
N ALA A 208 -2.56 -17.57 29.74
CA ALA A 208 -1.67 -16.80 30.60
C ALA A 208 -2.42 -15.84 31.54
N GLU A 209 -3.50 -15.19 31.07
CA GLU A 209 -4.30 -14.25 31.88
C GLU A 209 -5.25 -14.94 32.87
N LYS A 210 -5.56 -16.24 32.69
CA LYS A 210 -6.20 -17.08 33.72
C LYS A 210 -5.35 -17.20 35.00
N VAL A 211 -4.05 -16.92 34.94
CA VAL A 211 -3.13 -16.93 36.09
C VAL A 211 -3.11 -15.58 36.82
N THR A 212 -3.68 -14.50 36.26
CA THR A 212 -3.48 -13.13 36.80
C THR A 212 -4.76 -12.32 37.07
N ALA A 213 -5.97 -12.72 36.66
CA ALA A 213 -7.15 -11.86 36.85
C ALA A 213 -8.17 -12.37 37.87
N ARG A 214 -7.89 -12.15 39.17
CA ARG A 214 -8.90 -11.63 40.11
C ARG A 214 -8.74 -10.10 40.13
N ILE A 215 -9.87 -9.38 40.12
CA ILE A 215 -10.01 -7.92 40.24
C ILE A 215 -9.87 -7.15 38.91
N CYS A 216 -11.01 -6.86 38.27
CA CYS A 216 -11.62 -5.52 38.29
C CYS A 216 -12.90 -5.55 37.42
N LYS A 217 -14.06 -5.79 38.05
CA LYS A 217 -15.35 -5.41 37.47
C LYS A 217 -15.49 -3.92 37.71
N THR A 218 -15.57 -3.08 36.68
CA THR A 218 -16.30 -1.81 36.76
C THR A 218 -16.62 -1.22 35.38
N ASN A 219 -17.86 -0.71 35.33
CA ASN A 219 -18.55 0.20 34.43
C ASN A 219 -18.83 -0.20 32.96
N ARG A 220 -20.12 -0.52 32.75
CA ARG A 220 -20.83 -0.39 31.47
C ARG A 220 -20.84 1.09 31.08
N THR A 221 -20.01 1.49 30.14
CA THR A 221 -20.16 2.78 29.46
C THR A 221 -21.28 2.69 28.42
N ARG A 222 -22.04 3.80 28.36
CA ARG A 222 -23.31 4.03 27.66
C ARG A 222 -23.25 3.63 26.18
N ARG A 223 -24.29 2.94 25.70
CA ARG A 223 -24.63 2.88 24.26
C ARG A 223 -24.84 4.32 23.78
N THR A 224 -23.92 4.86 23.00
CA THR A 224 -24.25 5.97 22.11
C THR A 224 -25.04 5.36 20.95
N THR A 225 -26.37 5.39 21.06
CA THR A 225 -27.27 5.19 19.91
C THR A 225 -27.12 6.39 18.99
N SER A 226 -25.98 6.48 18.31
CA SER A 226 -25.84 7.33 17.13
C SER A 226 -26.57 6.60 16.02
N THR A 227 -27.56 7.25 15.41
CA THR A 227 -28.11 6.82 14.13
C THR A 227 -26.98 6.81 13.11
N PHE A 228 -26.58 5.62 12.67
CA PHE A 228 -25.59 5.46 11.61
C PHE A 228 -26.31 5.35 10.26
N PRO A 229 -25.67 5.75 9.15
CA PRO A 229 -26.19 5.48 7.81
C PRO A 229 -26.48 3.99 7.63
N HIS A 230 -27.48 3.66 6.82
CA HIS A 230 -27.83 2.26 6.55
C HIS A 230 -26.58 1.51 6.03
N PRO A 231 -26.26 0.30 6.55
CA PRO A 231 -25.04 -0.42 6.17
C PRO A 231 -24.81 -0.57 4.67
N LEU A 232 -25.87 -0.80 3.89
CA LEU A 232 -25.78 -0.89 2.42
C LEU A 232 -25.26 0.40 1.79
N ILE A 233 -25.69 1.56 2.29
CA ILE A 233 -25.22 2.87 1.80
C ILE A 233 -23.75 3.08 2.15
N ALA A 234 -23.32 2.61 3.33
CA ALA A 234 -21.94 2.73 3.77
C ALA A 234 -20.97 1.82 2.98
N ILE A 235 -21.45 0.65 2.54
CA ILE A 235 -20.67 -0.32 1.76
C ILE A 235 -20.69 0.03 0.26
N ALA A 236 -21.76 0.63 -0.25
CA ALA A 236 -21.93 1.00 -1.66
C ALA A 236 -20.71 1.70 -2.30
N PRO A 237 -20.11 2.75 -1.72
CA PRO A 237 -18.94 3.40 -2.34
C PRO A 237 -17.73 2.48 -2.44
N LEU A 238 -17.52 1.56 -1.49
CA LEU A 238 -16.40 0.62 -1.50
C LEU A 238 -16.57 -0.42 -2.62
N LEU A 239 -17.78 -0.96 -2.77
CA LEU A 239 -18.11 -1.89 -3.86
C LEU A 239 -18.02 -1.19 -5.22
N LEU A 240 -18.49 0.06 -5.29
CA LEU A 240 -18.45 0.84 -6.51
C LEU A 240 -17.00 1.07 -6.98
N VAL A 241 -16.07 1.40 -6.07
CA VAL A 241 -14.64 1.55 -6.41
C VAL A 241 -14.10 0.24 -7.02
N GLY A 242 -14.37 -0.91 -6.40
CA GLY A 242 -13.91 -2.20 -6.93
C GLY A 242 -14.49 -2.53 -8.31
N ILE A 243 -15.79 -2.34 -8.50
CA ILE A 243 -16.48 -2.60 -9.77
C ILE A 243 -16.01 -1.64 -10.87
N LEU A 244 -15.97 -0.34 -10.58
CA LEU A 244 -15.55 0.66 -11.55
C LEU A 244 -14.08 0.55 -11.91
N ASN A 245 -13.21 0.16 -10.98
CA ASN A 245 -11.81 -0.10 -11.29
C ASN A 245 -11.68 -1.20 -12.37
N LEU A 246 -12.45 -2.30 -12.24
CA LEU A 246 -12.51 -3.36 -13.25
C LEU A 246 -13.05 -2.85 -14.60
N LEU A 247 -14.14 -2.07 -14.58
CA LEU A 247 -14.77 -1.57 -15.79
C LEU A 247 -13.86 -0.57 -16.52
N PHE A 248 -13.28 0.40 -15.81
CA PHE A 248 -12.37 1.39 -16.39
C PHE A 248 -11.08 0.75 -16.90
N THR A 249 -10.55 -0.28 -16.23
CA THR A 249 -9.40 -1.05 -16.74
C THR A 249 -9.68 -1.64 -18.13
N ARG A 250 -10.94 -1.97 -18.44
CA ARG A 250 -11.35 -2.49 -19.77
C ARG A 250 -11.76 -1.40 -20.76
N TRP A 251 -12.34 -0.30 -20.28
CA TRP A 251 -12.88 0.76 -21.15
C TRP A 251 -11.83 1.76 -21.59
N ILE A 252 -10.88 2.15 -20.73
CA ILE A 252 -9.86 3.16 -21.04
C ILE A 252 -9.04 2.79 -22.29
N PRO A 253 -8.47 1.57 -22.42
CA PRO A 253 -7.73 1.20 -23.63
C PRO A 253 -8.60 1.17 -24.89
N ARG A 254 -9.90 0.88 -24.76
CA ARG A 254 -10.83 0.88 -25.89
C ARG A 254 -11.18 2.29 -26.36
N TRP A 255 -11.18 3.26 -25.46
CA TRP A 255 -11.47 4.66 -25.79
C TRP A 255 -10.25 5.39 -26.36
N TYR A 256 -9.07 5.15 -25.79
CA TYR A 256 -7.85 5.90 -26.15
C TYR A 256 -6.91 5.15 -27.10
N GLY A 257 -7.10 3.84 -27.31
CA GLY A 257 -6.18 3.01 -28.09
C GLY A 257 -4.93 2.59 -27.31
N THR A 258 -3.91 2.10 -28.01
CA THR A 258 -2.61 1.71 -27.43
C THR A 258 -1.74 2.92 -27.09
N THR A 259 -1.70 3.89 -28.01
CA THR A 259 -1.07 5.19 -27.83
C THR A 259 -2.07 6.28 -28.17
N HIS A 260 -2.12 7.31 -27.35
CA HIS A 260 -2.95 8.49 -27.58
C HIS A 260 -2.07 9.73 -27.69
N GLU A 261 -2.25 10.46 -28.78
CA GLU A 261 -1.56 11.72 -29.02
C GLU A 261 -2.52 12.86 -28.76
N LEU A 262 -2.21 13.68 -27.75
CA LEU A 262 -2.96 14.87 -27.43
C LEU A 262 -2.31 16.08 -28.08
N VAL A 263 -2.99 16.64 -29.08
CA VAL A 263 -2.62 17.90 -29.73
C VAL A 263 -3.55 19.00 -29.20
N LEU A 264 -3.00 19.94 -28.44
CA LEU A 264 -3.71 21.14 -28.01
C LEU A 264 -3.03 22.38 -28.59
N PRO A 265 -3.78 23.44 -28.95
CA PRO A 265 -3.22 24.63 -29.60
C PRO A 265 -2.07 25.32 -28.85
N GLY A 266 -2.01 25.18 -27.53
CA GLY A 266 -0.96 25.77 -26.69
C GLY A 266 0.25 24.87 -26.42
N LEU A 267 0.28 23.64 -26.94
CA LEU A 267 1.40 22.72 -26.71
C LEU A 267 2.47 22.88 -27.79
N ALA A 268 3.72 23.09 -27.36
CA ALA A 268 4.86 23.16 -28.26
C ALA A 268 5.15 21.82 -28.96
N LYS A 269 4.78 20.70 -28.33
CA LYS A 269 4.86 19.35 -28.89
C LYS A 269 3.64 18.55 -28.44
N PRO A 270 3.11 17.66 -29.30
CA PRO A 270 2.05 16.73 -28.91
C PRO A 270 2.46 15.91 -27.69
N ILE A 271 1.51 15.68 -26.78
CA ILE A 271 1.73 14.77 -25.65
C ILE A 271 1.35 13.37 -26.09
N VAL A 272 2.36 12.55 -26.36
CA VAL A 272 2.17 11.13 -26.67
C VAL A 272 2.13 10.34 -25.37
N THR A 273 1.04 9.60 -25.19
CA THR A 273 0.81 8.80 -23.98
C THR A 273 0.67 7.33 -24.35
N GLU A 274 1.53 6.49 -23.79
CA GLU A 274 1.38 5.04 -23.85
C GLU A 274 0.27 4.59 -22.89
N VAL A 275 -0.95 4.50 -23.40
CA VAL A 275 -2.17 4.25 -22.61
C VAL A 275 -2.05 2.95 -21.80
N GLY A 276 -1.38 1.93 -22.34
CA GLY A 276 -1.15 0.67 -21.64
C GLY A 276 -0.44 0.84 -20.27
N LYS A 277 0.60 1.68 -20.20
CA LYS A 277 1.41 1.88 -18.98
C LYS A 277 0.69 2.65 -17.87
N ILE A 278 -0.36 3.42 -18.22
CA ILE A 278 -1.07 4.31 -17.31
C ILE A 278 -2.52 3.90 -17.05
N THR A 279 -3.05 2.92 -17.80
CA THR A 279 -4.46 2.49 -17.72
C THR A 279 -4.86 2.12 -16.30
N ALA A 280 -4.02 1.36 -15.59
CA ALA A 280 -4.32 0.93 -14.23
C ALA A 280 -4.41 2.11 -13.26
N ILE A 281 -3.55 3.12 -13.43
CA ILE A 281 -3.52 4.34 -12.62
C ILE A 281 -4.83 5.12 -12.85
N TRP A 282 -5.16 5.41 -14.10
CA TRP A 282 -6.39 6.14 -14.45
C TRP A 282 -7.67 5.40 -14.05
N ALA A 283 -7.70 4.07 -14.16
CA ALA A 283 -8.85 3.28 -13.74
C ALA A 283 -9.11 3.40 -12.23
N VAL A 284 -8.05 3.37 -11.41
CA VAL A 284 -8.14 3.56 -9.96
C VAL A 284 -8.55 4.98 -9.61
N GLU A 285 -7.97 5.99 -10.26
CA GLU A 285 -8.33 7.40 -10.04
C GLU A 285 -9.81 7.65 -10.34
N ALA A 286 -10.29 7.19 -11.50
CA ALA A 286 -11.69 7.32 -11.89
C ALA A 286 -12.64 6.58 -10.94
N ALA A 287 -12.25 5.39 -10.48
CA ALA A 287 -13.01 4.63 -9.50
C ALA A 287 -13.09 5.34 -8.13
N LEU A 288 -11.98 5.86 -7.63
CA LEU A 288 -11.92 6.62 -6.38
C LEU A 288 -12.73 7.92 -6.46
N LEU A 289 -12.68 8.64 -7.59
CA LEU A 289 -13.50 9.83 -7.82
C LEU A 289 -15.00 9.51 -7.75
N ALA A 290 -15.43 8.43 -8.41
CA ALA A 290 -16.82 7.98 -8.33
C ALA A 290 -17.22 7.58 -6.90
N GLY A 291 -16.33 6.89 -6.17
CA GLY A 291 -16.51 6.60 -4.75
C GLY A 291 -16.68 7.86 -3.90
N ILE A 292 -15.83 8.87 -4.12
CA ILE A 292 -15.91 10.18 -3.45
C ILE A 292 -17.27 10.83 -3.73
N VAL A 293 -17.73 10.86 -4.98
CA VAL A 293 -19.04 11.42 -5.34
C VAL A 293 -20.18 10.74 -4.59
N VAL A 294 -20.16 9.40 -4.51
CA VAL A 294 -21.17 8.65 -3.74
C VAL A 294 -21.13 9.01 -2.26
N VAL A 295 -19.94 9.09 -1.65
CA VAL A 295 -19.82 9.49 -0.24
C VAL A 295 -20.31 10.93 -0.03
N LEU A 296 -20.04 11.83 -0.96
CA LEU A 296 -20.53 13.20 -0.90
C LEU A 296 -22.06 13.23 -0.96
N ILE A 297 -22.70 12.49 -1.88
CA ILE A 297 -24.16 12.46 -2.03
C ILE A 297 -24.84 11.89 -0.78
N PHE A 298 -24.42 10.71 -0.32
CA PHE A 298 -25.10 10.01 0.77
C PHE A 298 -24.62 10.43 2.17
N GLY A 299 -23.43 11.02 2.27
CA GLY A 299 -22.82 11.47 3.51
C GLY A 299 -22.88 12.98 3.76
N PHE A 300 -23.41 13.78 2.81
CA PHE A 300 -23.31 15.25 2.81
C PHE A 300 -23.70 15.89 4.16
N ARG A 301 -24.82 15.43 4.73
CA ARG A 301 -25.37 15.95 5.99
C ARG A 301 -24.37 15.86 7.14
N ASN A 302 -23.55 14.80 7.16
CA ASN A 302 -22.59 14.54 8.24
C ASN A 302 -21.23 15.23 7.99
N ILE A 303 -20.90 15.55 6.74
CA ILE A 303 -19.58 16.08 6.35
C ILE A 303 -19.56 17.59 6.11
N ARG A 304 -20.68 18.24 5.76
CA ARG A 304 -20.71 19.63 5.26
C ARG A 304 -19.98 20.67 6.12
N GLY A 305 -19.90 20.49 7.44
CA GLY A 305 -19.18 21.39 8.36
C GLY A 305 -17.72 21.03 8.63
N ARG A 306 -17.23 19.90 8.09
CA ARG A 306 -15.89 19.33 8.37
C ARG A 306 -15.09 19.04 7.10
N LEU A 307 -15.62 19.42 5.92
CA LEU A 307 -14.97 19.17 4.62
C LEU A 307 -13.61 19.88 4.52
N ALA A 308 -13.54 21.15 4.89
CA ALA A 308 -12.30 21.93 4.80
C ALA A 308 -11.19 21.32 5.68
N GLU A 309 -11.47 21.11 6.98
CA GLU A 309 -10.53 20.49 7.91
C GLU A 309 -10.16 19.07 7.48
N GLY A 310 -11.16 18.25 7.14
CA GLY A 310 -10.96 16.87 6.69
C GLY A 310 -10.09 16.78 5.44
N SER A 311 -10.35 17.62 4.44
CA SER A 311 -9.55 17.67 3.21
C SER A 311 -8.10 18.07 3.49
N ARG A 312 -7.86 19.06 4.35
CA ARG A 312 -6.50 19.46 4.74
C ARG A 312 -5.74 18.32 5.42
N THR A 313 -6.37 17.61 6.35
CA THR A 313 -5.76 16.42 6.99
C THR A 313 -5.45 15.33 5.97
N ALA A 314 -6.39 15.03 5.06
CA ALA A 314 -6.21 14.01 4.04
C ALA A 314 -5.07 14.35 3.08
N VAL A 315 -5.02 15.59 2.60
CA VAL A 315 -3.97 16.09 1.69
C VAL A 315 -2.60 16.02 2.37
N SER A 316 -2.48 16.51 3.61
CA SER A 316 -1.20 16.46 4.34
C SER A 316 -0.70 15.03 4.52
N GLY A 317 -1.59 14.09 4.86
CA GLY A 317 -1.25 12.67 4.97
C GLY A 317 -0.84 12.06 3.63
N ALA A 318 -1.54 12.40 2.54
CA ALA A 318 -1.21 11.92 1.20
C ALA A 318 0.14 12.44 0.71
N ILE A 319 0.45 13.72 0.93
CA ILE A 319 1.75 14.31 0.58
C ILE A 319 2.86 13.58 1.33
N LEU A 320 2.73 13.41 2.64
CA LEU A 320 3.76 12.74 3.44
C LEU A 320 3.98 11.29 2.97
N ALA A 321 2.91 10.53 2.77
CA ALA A 321 2.99 9.15 2.29
C ALA A 321 3.63 9.05 0.90
N ALA A 322 3.17 9.88 -0.05
CA ALA A 322 3.71 9.89 -1.41
C ALA A 322 5.18 10.35 -1.46
N MET A 323 5.55 11.38 -0.68
CA MET A 323 6.93 11.87 -0.63
C MET A 323 7.89 10.87 0.01
N ASN A 324 7.47 10.13 1.05
CA ASN A 324 8.29 9.08 1.64
C ASN A 324 8.63 8.01 0.58
N THR A 325 7.63 7.45 -0.11
CA THR A 325 7.89 6.43 -1.14
C THR A 325 8.63 6.99 -2.35
N ALA A 326 8.34 8.22 -2.77
CA ALA A 326 9.06 8.86 -3.87
C ALA A 326 10.55 9.09 -3.54
N SER A 327 10.85 9.48 -2.30
CA SER A 327 12.21 9.66 -1.81
C SER A 327 12.98 8.33 -1.76
N GLU A 328 12.32 7.26 -1.30
CA GLU A 328 12.86 5.90 -1.33
C GLU A 328 13.15 5.43 -2.76
N TYR A 329 12.27 5.76 -3.70
CA TYR A 329 12.45 5.44 -5.11
C TYR A 329 13.65 6.19 -5.73
N GLY A 330 13.80 7.48 -5.42
CA GLY A 330 14.97 8.27 -5.80
C GLY A 330 16.26 7.69 -5.22
N PHE A 331 16.27 7.34 -3.92
CA PHE A 331 17.40 6.69 -3.27
C PHE A 331 17.75 5.36 -3.93
N GLY A 332 16.75 4.52 -4.19
CA GLY A 332 16.95 3.23 -4.84
C GLY A 332 17.58 3.35 -6.21
N ALA A 333 17.16 4.31 -7.02
CA ALA A 333 17.75 4.56 -8.32
C ALA A 333 19.24 4.96 -8.22
N VAL A 334 19.59 5.80 -7.24
CA VAL A 334 21.00 6.16 -7.00
C VAL A 334 21.81 4.94 -6.57
N ILE A 335 21.34 4.19 -5.56
CA ILE A 335 22.05 3.01 -5.09
C ILE A 335 22.19 1.98 -6.21
N ALA A 336 21.17 1.78 -7.03
CA ALA A 336 21.18 0.86 -8.17
C ALA A 336 22.24 1.21 -9.22
N ALA A 337 22.55 2.51 -9.39
CA ALA A 337 23.57 3.00 -10.30
C ALA A 337 25.00 2.89 -9.72
N LEU A 338 25.16 2.63 -8.42
CA LEU A 338 26.50 2.53 -7.82
C LEU A 338 27.17 1.19 -8.18
N PRO A 339 28.50 1.18 -8.40
CA PRO A 339 29.25 -0.04 -8.74
C PRO A 339 29.07 -1.17 -7.73
N GLY A 340 28.89 -0.82 -6.45
CA GLY A 340 28.67 -1.79 -5.38
C GLY A 340 27.36 -2.57 -5.52
N PHE A 341 26.30 -1.91 -5.98
CA PHE A 341 25.01 -2.56 -6.18
C PHE A 341 25.00 -3.45 -7.43
N LEU A 342 25.74 -3.09 -8.48
CA LEU A 342 25.86 -3.94 -9.67
C LEU A 342 26.47 -5.33 -9.35
N VAL A 343 27.38 -5.40 -8.38
CA VAL A 343 27.92 -6.68 -7.88
C VAL A 343 26.84 -7.48 -7.14
N LEU A 344 26.05 -6.82 -6.29
CA LEU A 344 24.94 -7.45 -5.57
C LEU A 344 23.85 -7.94 -6.55
N SER A 345 23.50 -7.12 -7.53
CA SER A 345 22.54 -7.46 -8.58
C SER A 345 22.99 -8.68 -9.38
N LYS A 346 24.28 -8.74 -9.76
CA LYS A 346 24.86 -9.95 -10.40
C LYS A 346 24.75 -11.20 -9.52
N ALA A 347 25.00 -11.06 -8.21
CA ALA A 347 24.82 -12.17 -7.28
C ALA A 347 23.36 -12.63 -7.17
N LEU A 348 22.40 -11.69 -7.18
CA LEU A 348 20.97 -12.00 -7.18
C LEU A 348 20.53 -12.67 -8.49
N THR A 349 21.10 -12.27 -9.64
CA THR A 349 20.84 -12.93 -10.93
C THR A 349 21.38 -14.37 -11.02
N ALA A 350 22.20 -14.82 -10.06
CA ALA A 350 22.61 -16.22 -9.98
C ALA A 350 21.48 -17.15 -9.52
N ILE A 351 20.37 -16.61 -9.01
CA ILE A 351 19.17 -17.39 -8.65
C ILE A 351 18.47 -17.81 -9.96
N PRO A 352 18.46 -19.11 -10.31
CA PRO A 352 18.01 -19.53 -11.65
C PRO A 352 16.52 -19.35 -11.88
N ASN A 353 15.71 -19.45 -10.82
CA ASN A 353 14.27 -19.30 -10.93
C ASN A 353 13.88 -17.81 -10.91
N PRO A 354 13.29 -17.26 -11.99
CA PRO A 354 13.00 -15.83 -12.11
C PRO A 354 11.99 -15.34 -11.06
N LEU A 355 10.99 -16.16 -10.71
CA LEU A 355 9.99 -15.82 -9.69
C LEU A 355 10.64 -15.73 -8.30
N LEU A 356 11.51 -16.69 -7.98
CA LEU A 356 12.21 -16.69 -6.69
C LEU A 356 13.19 -15.53 -6.60
N ASN A 357 13.89 -15.23 -7.70
CA ASN A 357 14.82 -14.10 -7.79
C ASN A 357 14.10 -12.78 -7.52
N GLU A 358 12.98 -12.54 -8.21
CA GLU A 358 12.16 -11.35 -7.98
C GLU A 358 11.66 -11.30 -6.53
N ALA A 359 11.02 -12.35 -6.03
CA ALA A 359 10.47 -12.39 -4.68
C ALA A 359 11.53 -12.06 -3.62
N ILE A 360 12.71 -12.68 -3.72
CA ILE A 360 13.81 -12.45 -2.78
C ILE A 360 14.34 -11.03 -2.91
N SER A 361 14.61 -10.56 -4.12
CA SER A 361 15.14 -9.22 -4.37
C SER A 361 14.22 -8.15 -3.79
N VAL A 362 12.93 -8.29 -4.08
CA VAL A 362 11.88 -7.40 -3.59
C VAL A 362 11.74 -7.47 -2.07
N THR A 363 11.75 -8.66 -1.46
CA THR A 363 11.67 -8.85 0.00
C THR A 363 12.87 -8.23 0.71
N VAL A 364 14.07 -8.48 0.19
CA VAL A 364 15.31 -7.99 0.79
C VAL A 364 15.32 -6.47 0.74
N LEU A 365 14.98 -5.86 -0.39
CA LEU A 365 14.94 -4.41 -0.54
C LEU A 365 13.80 -3.76 0.25
N ALA A 366 12.65 -4.42 0.40
CA ALA A 366 11.57 -3.97 1.27
C ALA A 366 11.95 -4.00 2.75
N GLY A 367 12.59 -5.09 3.21
CA GLY A 367 13.05 -5.18 4.58
C GLY A 367 14.15 -4.19 4.91
N ILE A 368 15.00 -3.92 3.92
CA ILE A 368 16.03 -2.93 4.00
C ILE A 368 15.48 -1.50 3.97
N THR A 369 14.45 -1.18 3.21
CA THR A 369 13.90 0.19 3.23
C THR A 369 12.99 0.42 4.44
N GLY A 370 12.49 -0.66 5.06
CA GLY A 370 11.43 -0.57 6.07
C GLY A 370 10.08 -0.15 5.48
N SER A 371 9.96 -0.18 4.15
CA SER A 371 8.82 0.31 3.39
C SER A 371 8.52 -0.65 2.25
N ALA A 372 7.30 -1.19 2.24
CA ALA A 372 6.90 -2.15 1.22
C ALA A 372 6.88 -1.51 -0.18
N SER A 373 6.13 -0.42 -0.35
CA SER A 373 6.09 0.30 -1.63
C SER A 373 7.46 0.86 -2.02
N GLY A 374 8.25 1.32 -1.04
CA GLY A 374 9.63 1.77 -1.25
C GLY A 374 10.51 0.68 -1.84
N GLY A 375 10.69 -0.41 -1.12
CA GLY A 375 11.55 -1.52 -1.54
C GLY A 375 11.11 -2.17 -2.84
N MET A 376 9.80 -2.28 -3.10
CA MET A 376 9.30 -2.69 -4.43
C MET A 376 9.82 -1.78 -5.52
N SER A 377 9.68 -0.47 -5.31
CA SER A 377 10.02 0.53 -6.30
C SER A 377 11.53 0.51 -6.55
N ILE A 378 12.36 0.34 -5.52
CA ILE A 378 13.82 0.15 -5.68
C ILE A 378 14.12 -1.09 -6.52
N ALA A 379 13.53 -2.24 -6.17
CA ALA A 379 13.77 -3.52 -6.84
C ALA A 379 13.39 -3.45 -8.33
N LEU A 380 12.19 -2.92 -8.63
CA LEU A 380 11.69 -2.83 -9.99
C LEU A 380 12.41 -1.74 -10.80
N ALA A 381 12.79 -0.59 -10.21
CA ALA A 381 13.63 0.38 -10.91
C ALA A 381 15.00 -0.18 -11.30
N ALA A 382 15.57 -1.04 -10.46
CA ALA A 382 16.90 -1.57 -10.67
C ALA A 382 16.92 -2.80 -11.58
N MET A 383 15.90 -3.66 -11.51
CA MET A 383 15.97 -5.03 -12.03
C MET A 383 14.76 -5.47 -12.86
N SER A 384 13.75 -4.62 -13.10
CA SER A 384 12.55 -5.01 -13.87
C SER A 384 12.87 -5.57 -15.25
N GLU A 385 13.74 -4.92 -16.03
CA GLU A 385 14.17 -5.41 -17.35
C GLU A 385 14.80 -6.80 -17.28
N THR A 386 15.62 -7.06 -16.26
CA THR A 386 16.22 -8.37 -16.01
C THR A 386 15.17 -9.42 -15.67
N PHE A 387 14.17 -9.08 -14.84
CA PHE A 387 13.07 -9.98 -14.51
C PHE A 387 12.19 -10.29 -15.73
N ILE A 388 11.88 -9.27 -16.54
CA ILE A 388 11.11 -9.41 -17.78
C ILE A 388 11.85 -10.33 -18.77
N ALA A 389 13.13 -10.10 -19.00
CA ALA A 389 13.94 -10.94 -19.89
C ALA A 389 14.00 -12.40 -19.40
N ALA A 390 14.19 -12.61 -18.09
CA ALA A 390 14.24 -13.95 -17.52
C ALA A 390 12.87 -14.65 -17.55
N ALA A 391 11.77 -13.93 -17.36
CA ALA A 391 10.42 -14.47 -17.48
C ALA A 391 10.09 -14.86 -18.93
N HIS A 392 10.45 -14.04 -19.91
CA HIS A 392 10.30 -14.40 -21.32
C HIS A 392 11.13 -15.64 -21.70
N ALA A 393 12.36 -15.75 -21.19
CA ALA A 393 13.20 -16.93 -21.41
C ALA A 393 12.61 -18.22 -20.79
N ALA A 394 11.85 -18.08 -19.70
CA ALA A 394 11.20 -19.19 -19.00
C ALA A 394 9.72 -19.40 -19.39
N ASP A 395 9.21 -18.68 -20.40
CA ASP A 395 7.80 -18.67 -20.83
C ASP A 395 6.80 -18.36 -19.69
N ILE A 396 7.18 -17.44 -18.81
CA ILE A 396 6.36 -17.02 -17.67
C ILE A 396 5.61 -15.72 -18.04
N PRO A 397 4.26 -15.69 -17.92
CA PRO A 397 3.50 -14.47 -18.14
C PRO A 397 3.88 -13.37 -17.14
N LEU A 398 4.01 -12.12 -17.62
CA LEU A 398 4.34 -10.96 -16.77
C LEU A 398 3.29 -10.69 -15.68
N GLU A 399 2.06 -11.15 -15.86
CA GLU A 399 1.04 -11.13 -14.82
C GLU A 399 1.42 -11.96 -13.58
N VAL A 400 2.22 -13.02 -13.76
CA VAL A 400 2.75 -13.81 -12.66
C VAL A 400 3.83 -13.02 -11.91
N LEU A 401 4.76 -12.38 -12.62
CA LEU A 401 5.75 -11.48 -12.00
C LEU A 401 5.06 -10.37 -11.21
N HIS A 402 4.02 -9.75 -11.77
CA HIS A 402 3.21 -8.75 -11.05
C HIS A 402 2.77 -9.28 -9.67
N ARG A 403 2.23 -10.50 -9.59
CA ARG A 403 1.79 -11.08 -8.31
C ARG A 403 2.96 -11.44 -7.39
N VAL A 404 4.07 -11.89 -7.95
CA VAL A 404 5.26 -12.26 -7.19
C VAL A 404 5.95 -11.04 -6.57
N ALA A 405 6.00 -9.91 -7.29
CA ALA A 405 6.47 -8.62 -6.76
C ALA A 405 5.69 -8.19 -5.50
N LEU A 406 4.37 -8.42 -5.49
CA LEU A 406 3.51 -8.10 -4.35
C LEU A 406 3.79 -9.02 -3.17
N ASP A 407 3.98 -10.30 -3.44
CA ASP A 407 4.22 -11.32 -2.42
C ASP A 407 5.58 -11.18 -1.73
N GLY A 408 6.57 -10.58 -2.41
CA GLY A 408 7.86 -10.23 -1.84
C GLY A 408 7.78 -9.17 -0.72
N GLN A 409 6.70 -8.39 -0.63
CA GLN A 409 6.62 -7.27 0.34
C GLN A 409 6.35 -7.68 1.80
N ARG A 410 6.03 -8.95 2.03
CA ARG A 410 5.24 -9.41 3.18
C ARG A 410 5.92 -9.37 4.54
N ARG A 411 7.18 -8.94 4.66
CA ARG A 411 7.90 -8.95 5.96
C ARG A 411 7.94 -7.62 6.73
N HIS A 412 7.65 -6.45 6.12
CA HIS A 412 8.05 -5.18 6.76
C HIS A 412 7.08 -3.99 6.70
N GLY A 413 5.79 -4.19 6.43
CA GLY A 413 4.77 -3.11 6.52
C GLY A 413 4.45 -2.55 7.92
N TYR A 414 5.32 -2.76 8.92
CA TYR A 414 4.99 -2.55 10.34
C TYR A 414 5.75 -1.41 11.04
N VAL A 415 6.70 -0.75 10.36
CA VAL A 415 7.66 0.14 11.04
C VAL A 415 7.47 1.62 10.70
N ALA A 416 6.83 1.97 9.59
CA ALA A 416 6.78 3.35 9.10
C ALA A 416 5.36 3.90 8.86
N ALA A 417 4.36 3.44 9.63
CA ALA A 417 3.00 3.99 9.60
C ALA A 417 2.53 4.61 10.91
#